data_AF-A0A9Q3PMM1-F1
#
_entry.id   AF-A0A9Q3PMM1-F1
#
_cell.length_a   1.000
_cell.length_b   1.000
_cell.length_c   1.000
_cell.angle_alpha   90.00
_cell.angle_beta   90.00
_cell.angle_gamma   90.00
#
_symmetry.space_group_name_H-M   'P 1'
#
loop_
_entity.id
_entity.type
_entity.pdbx_description
1 polymer ?
#
loop_
_entity_poly.entity_id
_entity_poly.type
_entity_poly.pdbx_seq_one_letter_code
_entity_poly.pdbx_strand_id
1 'polypeptide(L)'
;MTYKQIQIGFDRSETTNPRKNTSKTDTSRKLDCPFKLYARKYSKSTTWIPKDKNPEHSHGATKNIMEHPAFRKFNDQETSQIAQMPESLLIPRKIQAQL
;
A
#
# COMPACT_ATOMS: atom_id res chain seq x y z
N MET A 1 1.82 -23.46 23.86
CA MET A 1 2.82 -22.44 23.44
C MET A 1 2.09 -21.31 22.74
N THR A 2 2.12 -20.10 23.28
CA THR A 2 1.52 -18.92 22.63
C THR A 2 2.54 -18.21 21.74
N TYR A 3 2.09 -17.72 20.59
CA TYR A 3 2.91 -16.92 19.67
C TYR A 3 2.08 -15.80 19.06
N LYS A 4 2.73 -14.67 18.75
CA LYS A 4 2.16 -13.62 17.90
C LYS A 4 2.54 -13.90 16.45
N GLN A 5 1.64 -13.66 15.52
CA GLN A 5 1.88 -13.85 14.09
C GLN A 5 1.58 -12.57 13.32
N ILE A 6 2.44 -12.25 12.36
CA ILE A 6 2.21 -11.21 11.36
C ILE A 6 2.24 -11.82 9.97
N GLN A 7 1.49 -11.21 9.06
CA GLN A 7 1.47 -11.56 7.64
C GLN A 7 1.89 -10.34 6.83
N ILE A 8 2.91 -10.53 5.99
CA ILE A 8 3.40 -9.55 5.02
C ILE A 8 2.91 -9.99 3.64
N GLY A 9 2.35 -9.05 2.88
CA GLY A 9 1.90 -9.26 1.51
C GLY A 9 2.40 -8.13 0.61
N PHE A 10 2.12 -8.22 -0.69
CA PHE A 10 2.57 -7.23 -1.66
C PHE A 10 1.52 -6.14 -1.91
N ASP A 11 1.96 -4.88 -1.92
CA ASP A 11 1.12 -3.71 -2.16
C ASP A 11 0.97 -3.40 -3.66
N ARG A 12 -0.06 -2.66 -4.06
CA ARG A 12 -0.36 -2.32 -5.47
C ARG A 12 0.66 -1.33 -6.06
N SER A 13 1.61 -1.83 -6.87
CA SER A 13 2.37 -1.04 -7.85
C SER A 13 1.72 -1.12 -9.24
N GLU A 14 0.70 -0.29 -9.47
CA GLU A 14 0.13 0.21 -10.75
C GLU A 14 -0.07 -0.69 -12.01
N THR A 15 0.32 -1.96 -12.07
CA THR A 15 0.14 -2.79 -13.27
C THR A 15 -1.21 -3.53 -13.28
N THR A 16 -2.20 -2.77 -13.78
CA THR A 16 -3.35 -3.16 -14.63
C THR A 16 -4.26 -4.35 -14.26
N ASN A 17 -5.44 -3.99 -13.72
CA ASN A 17 -6.74 -4.45 -14.23
C ASN A 17 -7.84 -3.53 -13.68
N PRO A 18 -8.61 -2.79 -14.51
CA PRO A 18 -9.68 -1.93 -14.02
C PRO A 18 -10.88 -2.78 -13.59
N ARG A 19 -10.92 -3.22 -12.32
CA ARG A 19 -12.17 -3.72 -11.73
C ARG A 19 -13.03 -2.53 -11.33
N LYS A 20 -14.23 -2.49 -11.93
CA LYS A 20 -15.36 -1.61 -11.61
C LYS A 20 -15.50 -1.41 -10.09
N ASN A 21 -15.56 -0.15 -9.68
CA ASN A 21 -16.25 0.35 -8.50
C ASN A 21 -15.80 -0.20 -7.13
N THR A 22 -14.77 0.40 -6.52
CA THR A 22 -14.73 0.52 -5.05
C THR A 22 -14.18 1.89 -4.64
N SER A 23 -14.90 2.61 -3.79
CA SER A 23 -14.76 4.03 -3.44
C SER A 23 -13.82 4.31 -2.24
N LYS A 24 -12.68 3.62 -2.15
CA LYS A 24 -11.72 3.77 -1.03
C LYS A 24 -10.27 3.87 -1.50
N THR A 25 -9.86 5.08 -1.86
CA THR A 25 -8.52 5.39 -2.40
C THR A 25 -7.38 5.29 -1.39
N ASP A 26 -7.67 5.26 -0.09
CA ASP A 26 -6.66 5.41 0.98
C ASP A 26 -6.50 4.18 1.87
N THR A 27 -6.52 3.00 1.26
CA THR A 27 -6.07 1.77 1.92
C THR A 27 -5.03 1.15 1.01
N SER A 28 -3.94 0.61 1.57
CA SER A 28 -3.08 -0.29 0.80
C SER A 28 -3.95 -1.44 0.29
N ARG A 29 -4.39 -1.33 -0.96
CA ARG A 29 -5.19 -2.33 -1.63
C ARG A 29 -4.20 -3.38 -2.08
N LYS A 30 -4.00 -4.40 -1.23
CA LYS A 30 -3.18 -5.57 -1.56
C LYS A 30 -3.54 -6.05 -2.97
N LEU A 31 -2.53 -6.29 -3.80
CA LEU A 31 -2.75 -6.96 -5.08
C LEU A 31 -3.42 -8.32 -4.83
N ASP A 32 -4.12 -8.84 -5.83
CA ASP A 32 -4.45 -10.26 -5.88
C ASP A 32 -3.17 -11.04 -6.22
N CYS A 33 -2.18 -10.91 -5.33
CA CYS A 33 -0.85 -11.49 -5.45
C CYS A 33 -0.76 -12.66 -4.46
N PRO A 34 -0.37 -13.86 -4.92
CA PRO A 34 -0.31 -15.04 -4.06
C PRO A 34 0.85 -14.96 -3.04
N PHE A 35 1.76 -14.00 -3.20
CA PHE A 35 2.87 -13.76 -2.29
C PHE A 35 2.38 -13.48 -0.86
N LYS A 36 2.84 -14.32 0.07
CA LYS A 36 2.58 -14.19 1.50
C LYS A 36 3.80 -14.64 2.29
N LEU A 37 4.20 -13.84 3.26
CA LEU A 37 5.23 -14.20 4.24
C LEU A 37 4.63 -14.10 5.64
N TYR A 38 4.71 -15.20 6.38
CA TYR A 38 4.30 -15.26 7.78
C TYR A 38 5.53 -15.25 8.68
N ALA A 39 5.52 -14.38 9.68
CA ALA A 39 6.52 -14.37 10.74
C ALA A 39 5.84 -14.59 12.09
N ARG A 40 6.45 -15.43 12.93
CA ARG A 40 5.97 -15.72 14.29
C ARG A 40 6.98 -15.24 15.32
N LYS A 41 6.48 -14.71 16.42
CA LYS A 41 7.25 -14.39 17.62
C LYS A 41 6.67 -15.16 18.79
N TYR A 42 7.46 -16.06 19.37
CA TYR A 42 7.06 -16.77 20.57
C TYR A 42 7.02 -15.80 21.75
N SER A 43 6.04 -15.95 22.65
CA SER A 43 5.76 -14.96 23.71
C SER A 43 6.94 -14.64 24.63
N LYS A 44 7.91 -15.55 24.77
CA LYS A 44 9.13 -15.38 25.59
C LYS A 44 10.37 -14.98 24.77
N SER A 45 10.28 -14.97 23.46
CA SER A 45 11.39 -14.61 22.57
C SER A 45 11.24 -13.16 22.12
N THR A 46 12.36 -12.46 21.96
CA THR A 46 12.40 -11.12 21.35
C THR A 46 12.43 -11.18 19.82
N THR A 47 12.79 -12.33 19.25
CA THR A 47 13.07 -12.53 17.83
C THR A 47 11.84 -12.97 17.03
N TRP A 48 11.68 -12.41 15.84
CA TRP A 48 10.72 -12.86 14.84
C TRP A 48 11.34 -13.92 13.94
N ILE A 49 10.66 -15.04 13.76
CA ILE A 49 11.12 -16.14 12.92
C ILE A 49 10.17 -16.26 11.72
N PRO A 50 10.65 -16.10 10.47
CA PRO A 50 9.86 -16.38 9.29
C PRO A 50 9.51 -17.87 9.26
N LYS A 51 8.25 -18.20 8.98
CA LYS A 51 7.75 -19.58 9.00
C LYS A 51 7.33 -20.07 7.63
N ASP A 52 6.40 -19.35 7.01
CA ASP A 52 5.80 -19.78 5.75
C ASP A 52 5.95 -18.66 4.72
N LYS A 53 6.50 -18.99 3.55
CA LYS A 53 6.68 -18.08 2.41
C LYS A 53 6.09 -18.72 1.16
N ASN A 54 5.10 -18.07 0.56
CA ASN A 54 4.77 -18.32 -0.85
C ASN A 54 5.59 -17.34 -1.70
N PRO A 55 6.57 -17.82 -2.50
CA PRO A 55 7.41 -16.96 -3.32
C PRO A 55 6.75 -16.55 -4.65
N GLU A 56 5.59 -17.09 -5.00
CA GLU A 56 4.93 -16.78 -6.27
C GLU A 56 4.41 -15.34 -6.32
N HIS A 57 4.61 -14.71 -7.48
CA HIS A 57 4.09 -13.38 -7.79
C HIS A 57 3.25 -13.46 -9.06
N SER A 58 2.11 -12.76 -9.08
CA SER A 58 1.26 -12.62 -10.26
C SER A 58 1.69 -11.44 -11.17
N HIS A 59 2.77 -10.75 -10.81
CA HIS A 59 3.29 -9.57 -11.49
C HIS A 59 4.82 -9.53 -11.39
N GLY A 60 5.44 -8.71 -12.23
CA GLY A 60 6.89 -8.47 -12.16
C GLY A 60 7.29 -7.67 -10.93
N ALA A 61 8.57 -7.73 -10.57
CA ALA A 61 9.15 -6.84 -9.57
C ALA A 61 9.11 -5.39 -10.08
N THR A 62 8.69 -4.46 -9.21
CA THR A 62 8.72 -3.03 -9.53
C THR A 62 10.17 -2.59 -9.73
N LYS A 63 10.46 -1.90 -10.84
CA LYS A 63 11.81 -1.40 -11.15
C LYS A 63 12.15 -0.13 -10.38
N ASN A 64 11.15 0.70 -10.09
CA ASN A 64 11.31 1.97 -9.40
C ASN A 64 10.31 2.07 -8.23
N ILE A 65 10.83 2.17 -7.00
CA ILE A 65 9.99 2.22 -5.80
C ILE A 65 9.12 3.49 -5.74
N MET A 66 9.56 4.57 -6.40
CA MET A 66 8.86 5.85 -6.45
C MET A 66 7.58 5.81 -7.29
N GLU A 67 7.40 4.75 -8.10
CA GLU A 67 6.16 4.49 -8.84
C GLU A 67 5.06 3.97 -7.92
N HIS A 68 5.40 3.47 -6.73
CA HIS A 68 4.39 2.98 -5.80
C HIS A 68 3.69 4.17 -5.12
N PRO A 69 2.34 4.26 -5.14
CA PRO A 69 1.60 5.41 -4.61
C PRO A 69 1.92 5.76 -3.15
N ALA A 70 2.21 4.75 -2.31
CA ALA A 70 2.59 4.99 -0.91
C ALA A 70 4.01 5.57 -0.73
N PHE A 71 4.88 5.47 -1.74
CA PHE A 71 6.26 5.95 -1.71
C PHE A 71 6.52 7.11 -2.69
N ARG A 72 5.57 7.38 -3.60
CA ARG A 72 5.62 8.54 -4.50
C ARG A 72 5.56 9.82 -3.67
N LYS A 73 6.61 10.63 -3.77
CA LYS A 73 6.61 12.01 -3.26
C LYS A 73 5.86 12.90 -4.24
N PHE A 74 5.09 13.85 -3.72
CA PHE A 74 4.57 14.95 -4.53
C PHE A 74 5.71 15.81 -5.05
N ASN A 75 5.57 16.34 -6.26
CA ASN A 75 6.46 17.37 -6.77
C ASN A 75 6.10 18.75 -6.18
N ASP A 76 6.95 19.76 -6.39
CA ASP A 76 6.76 21.09 -5.79
C ASP A 76 5.46 21.77 -6.25
N GLN A 77 5.03 21.50 -7.49
CA GLN A 77 3.79 22.03 -8.05
C GLN A 77 2.55 21.39 -7.39
N GLU A 78 2.53 20.06 -7.27
CA GLU A 78 1.48 19.28 -6.60
C GLU A 78 1.40 19.69 -5.11
N THR A 79 2.55 19.88 -4.46
CA THR A 79 2.63 20.34 -3.06
C THR A 79 2.04 21.74 -2.91
N SER A 80 2.37 22.65 -3.83
CA SER A 80 1.82 24.01 -3.83
C SER A 80 0.31 24.03 -4.07
N GLN A 81 -0.20 23.15 -4.94
CA GLN A 81 -1.64 23.00 -5.17
C GLN A 81 -2.37 22.48 -3.93
N ILE A 82 -1.83 21.44 -3.28
CA ILE A 82 -2.40 20.89 -2.03
C ILE A 82 -2.42 21.96 -0.93
N ALA A 83 -1.40 22.81 -0.85
CA ALA A 83 -1.34 23.90 0.13
C ALA A 83 -2.43 24.97 -0.08
N GLN A 84 -2.89 25.18 -1.32
CA GLN A 84 -3.93 26.15 -1.67
C GLN A 84 -5.36 25.58 -1.55
N MET A 85 -5.52 24.26 -1.49
CA MET A 85 -6.83 23.60 -1.38
C MET A 85 -7.62 23.97 -0.10
N PRO A 86 -7.03 24.13 1.10
CA PRO A 86 -7.76 24.55 2.28
C PRO A 86 -8.42 25.94 2.14
N GLU A 87 -7.77 26.85 1.41
CA GLU A 87 -8.28 28.22 1.20
C GLU A 87 -9.51 28.25 0.28
N SER A 88 -9.67 27.22 -0.56
CA SER A 88 -10.82 27.09 -1.46
C SER A 88 -12.14 26.69 -0.76
N LEU A 89 -12.14 26.51 0.57
CA LEU A 89 -13.27 26.02 1.38
C LEU A 89 -13.88 24.70 0.86
N LEU A 90 -13.12 23.97 0.04
CA LEU A 90 -13.55 22.68 -0.49
C LEU A 90 -13.47 21.65 0.62
N ILE A 91 -14.61 21.01 0.89
CA ILE A 91 -14.68 19.85 1.79
C ILE A 91 -13.67 18.81 1.26
N PRO A 92 -12.79 18.23 2.10
CA PRO A 92 -11.75 17.30 1.65
C PRO A 92 -12.25 16.16 0.76
N ARG A 93 -13.51 15.74 0.95
CA ARG A 93 -14.21 14.75 0.12
C ARG A 93 -14.43 15.16 -1.35
N LYS A 94 -14.52 16.46 -1.64
CA LYS A 94 -14.71 16.99 -3.00
C LYS A 94 -13.40 17.20 -3.76
N ILE A 95 -12.26 17.20 -3.06
CA ILE A 95 -10.93 17.35 -3.66
C ILE A 95 -10.61 16.20 -4.63
N GLN A 96 -11.05 14.98 -4.33
CA GLN A 96 -10.80 13.81 -5.18
C GLN A 96 -11.53 13.81 -6.53
N ALA A 97 -12.51 14.68 -6.73
CA ALA A 97 -13.30 14.71 -7.98
C ALA A 97 -12.71 15.65 -9.04
N GLN A 98 -11.68 16.44 -8.68
CA GLN A 98 -11.07 17.46 -9.55
C GLN A 98 -9.62 17.15 -9.96
N LEU A 99 -9.06 16.04 -9.45
CA LEU A 99 -7.80 15.44 -9.91
C LEU A 99 -8.11 14.26 -10.85
#